data_AF-A0AAU6BRF3-F1
#
_entry.id   AF-A0AAU6BRF3-F1
#
_cell.length_a   1.000
_cell.length_b   1.000
_cell.length_c   1.000
_cell.angle_alpha   90.00
_cell.angle_beta   90.00
_cell.angle_gamma   90.00
#
_symmetry.space_group_name_H-M   'P 1'
#
loop_
_entity.id
_entity.type
_entity.pdbx_description
1 polymer ?
#
loop_
_entity_poly.entity_id
_entity_poly.type
_entity_poly.pdbx_seq_one_letter_code
_entity_poly.pdbx_strand_id
1 'polypeptide(L)'
;MPDPVPAEHMAVDEGLRVEIVELRRAVRALFAQAVSPVPPSSADDRHLMPADEALAHLNAVAAREAVVPQMAWPPDGGAPTSRLLSAEKDPKVRLVAALARATVDFLTGPQRTYLRACSAPRCVRYFVKSHGRQEWCKPSCGNRARAARHYQRHRTATDDGPTLP
;
A
#
# COMPACT_ATOMS: atom_id res chain seq x y z
N MET A 1 -0.41 -7.89 14.84
CA MET A 1 0.75 -7.14 14.32
C MET A 1 1.88 -8.14 14.21
N PRO A 2 2.52 -8.32 13.05
CA PRO A 2 3.66 -9.23 12.96
C PRO A 2 4.77 -8.75 13.91
N ASP A 3 5.47 -9.70 14.54
CA ASP A 3 6.64 -9.38 15.36
C ASP A 3 7.66 -8.59 14.53
N PRO A 4 8.24 -7.50 15.08
CA PRO A 4 9.26 -6.75 14.36
C PRO A 4 10.43 -7.69 14.04
N VAL A 5 10.76 -7.80 12.75
CA VAL A 5 12.02 -8.43 12.34
C VAL A 5 13.15 -7.60 12.96
N PRO A 6 14.01 -8.16 13.83
CA PRO A 6 15.09 -7.39 14.44
C PRO A 6 15.98 -6.85 13.32
N ALA A 7 15.97 -5.54 13.12
CA ALA A 7 16.66 -4.87 12.01
C ALA A 7 18.16 -4.72 12.26
N GLU A 8 18.66 -5.17 13.41
CA GLU A 8 19.91 -4.68 14.00
C GLU A 8 21.18 -5.10 13.24
N HIS A 9 21.09 -6.00 12.24
CA HIS A 9 22.26 -6.40 11.43
C HIS A 9 21.95 -6.70 9.94
N MET A 10 20.87 -6.15 9.36
CA MET A 10 20.56 -6.40 7.94
C MET A 10 21.22 -5.38 7.01
N ALA A 11 22.23 -5.80 6.25
CA ALA A 11 22.81 -4.99 5.19
C ALA A 11 21.80 -4.79 4.04
N VAL A 12 21.38 -3.54 3.81
CA VAL A 12 20.52 -3.18 2.69
C VAL A 12 21.38 -3.08 1.43
N ASP A 13 21.14 -3.97 0.47
CA ASP A 13 21.84 -3.99 -0.81
C ASP A 13 20.88 -3.75 -1.99
N GLU A 14 21.47 -3.66 -3.18
CA GLU A 14 20.72 -3.40 -4.41
C GLU A 14 19.77 -4.56 -4.77
N GLY A 15 20.12 -5.80 -4.43
CA GLY A 15 19.26 -6.97 -4.63
C GLY A 15 17.97 -6.86 -3.82
N LEU A 16 18.10 -6.56 -2.52
CA LEU A 16 16.94 -6.33 -1.65
C LEU A 16 16.08 -5.16 -2.14
N ARG A 17 16.71 -4.07 -2.60
CA ARG A 17 15.98 -2.92 -3.15
C ARG A 17 15.14 -3.34 -4.37
N VAL A 18 15.73 -4.08 -5.31
CA VAL A 18 15.02 -4.57 -6.50
C VAL A 18 13.83 -5.45 -6.10
N GLU A 19 14.03 -6.39 -5.17
CA GLU A 19 12.94 -7.26 -4.70
C GLU A 19 11.79 -6.48 -4.05
N ILE A 20 12.09 -5.49 -3.20
CA ILE A 20 11.08 -4.65 -2.56
C ILE A 20 10.33 -3.81 -3.62
N VAL A 21 11.02 -3.31 -4.64
CA VAL A 21 10.40 -2.54 -5.72
C VAL A 21 9.46 -3.41 -6.54
N GLU A 22 9.85 -4.63 -6.91
CA GLU A 22 8.99 -5.56 -7.64
C GLU A 22 7.78 -6.01 -6.81
N LEU A 23 7.99 -6.37 -5.54
CA LEU A 23 6.88 -6.67 -4.64
C LEU A 23 5.92 -5.47 -4.52
N ARG A 24 6.45 -4.25 -4.39
CA ARG A 24 5.62 -3.03 -4.35
C ARG A 24 4.82 -2.84 -5.64
N ARG A 25 5.36 -3.16 -6.82
CA ARG A 25 4.61 -3.10 -8.09
C ARG A 25 3.43 -4.06 -8.09
N ALA A 26 3.66 -5.32 -7.70
CA ALA A 26 2.60 -6.32 -7.56
C ALA A 26 1.52 -5.89 -6.55
N VAL A 27 1.91 -5.43 -5.36
CA VAL A 27 0.98 -4.93 -4.33
C VAL A 27 0.13 -3.78 -4.85
N ARG A 28 0.72 -2.83 -5.59
CA ARG A 28 0.00 -1.69 -6.15
C ARG A 28 -0.99 -2.10 -7.23
N ALA A 29 -0.66 -3.07 -8.08
CA ALA A 29 -1.59 -3.64 -9.04
C ALA A 29 -2.80 -4.30 -8.36
N LEU A 30 -2.56 -5.05 -7.27
CA LEU A 30 -3.63 -5.66 -6.49
C LEU A 30 -4.47 -4.63 -5.74
N PHE A 31 -3.87 -3.53 -5.27
CA PHE A 31 -4.60 -2.41 -4.66
C PHE A 31 -5.46 -1.68 -5.69
N ALA A 32 -4.95 -1.46 -6.91
CA ALA A 32 -5.71 -0.91 -8.02
C ALA A 32 -6.92 -1.81 -8.36
N GLN A 33 -6.71 -3.12 -8.47
CA GLN A 33 -7.78 -4.10 -8.66
C GLN A 33 -8.81 -4.04 -7.53
N ALA A 34 -8.36 -3.90 -6.27
CA ALA A 34 -9.23 -3.90 -5.10
C ALA A 34 -10.11 -2.63 -4.96
N VAL A 35 -9.70 -1.49 -5.54
CA VAL A 35 -10.49 -0.25 -5.51
C VAL A 35 -11.37 -0.04 -6.74
N SER A 36 -11.24 -0.89 -7.76
CA SER A 36 -12.10 -0.88 -8.95
C SER A 36 -13.59 -0.94 -8.56
N PRO A 37 -14.48 -0.15 -9.21
CA PRO A 37 -14.29 0.63 -10.44
C PRO A 37 -13.75 2.07 -10.23
N VAL A 38 -13.39 2.47 -9.00
CA VAL A 38 -12.80 3.80 -8.75
C VAL A 38 -11.41 3.86 -9.40
N PRO A 39 -11.02 5.01 -10.01
CA PRO A 39 -9.69 5.15 -10.58
C PRO A 39 -8.59 4.81 -9.57
N PRO A 40 -7.51 4.11 -10.01
CA PRO A 40 -6.39 3.81 -9.15
C PRO A 40 -5.61 5.09 -8.81
N SER A 41 -4.53 4.93 -8.03
CA SER A 41 -3.63 6.05 -7.78
C SER A 41 -3.01 6.55 -9.09
N SER A 42 -2.84 7.86 -9.27
CA SER A 42 -2.29 8.44 -10.52
C SER A 42 -0.86 8.00 -10.88
N ALA A 43 -0.13 7.37 -9.95
CA ALA A 43 1.16 6.74 -10.27
C ALA A 43 1.01 5.41 -11.02
N ASP A 44 -0.17 4.80 -10.96
CA ASP A 44 -0.50 3.51 -11.55
C ASP A 44 -1.18 3.66 -12.92
N ASP A 45 -1.46 4.90 -13.36
CA ASP A 45 -1.97 5.18 -14.71
C ASP A 45 -1.01 4.74 -15.83
N ARG A 46 0.26 4.48 -15.47
CA ARG A 46 1.34 4.10 -16.39
C ARG A 46 1.70 2.63 -16.15
N HIS A 47 1.05 1.73 -16.88
CA HIS A 47 1.31 0.29 -16.90
C HIS A 47 1.37 -0.38 -15.51
N LEU A 48 0.21 -0.81 -15.02
CA LEU A 48 0.12 -1.76 -13.93
C LEU A 48 0.57 -3.15 -14.39
N MET A 49 1.22 -3.89 -13.48
CA MET A 49 1.39 -5.33 -13.64
C MET A 49 0.00 -5.98 -13.81
N PRO A 50 -0.17 -6.93 -14.75
CA PRO A 50 -1.41 -7.70 -14.86
C PRO A 50 -1.80 -8.33 -13.51
N ALA A 51 -3.11 -8.37 -13.21
CA ALA A 51 -3.56 -8.75 -11.87
C ALA A 51 -3.24 -10.20 -11.50
N ASP A 52 -3.24 -11.10 -12.49
CA ASP A 52 -2.84 -12.50 -12.37
C ASP A 52 -1.34 -12.65 -12.13
N GLU A 53 -0.50 -11.93 -12.87
CA GLU A 53 0.95 -11.87 -12.63
C GLU A 53 1.28 -11.31 -11.24
N ALA A 54 0.59 -10.23 -10.84
CA ALA A 54 0.75 -9.61 -9.53
C ALA A 54 0.35 -10.57 -8.39
N LEU A 55 -0.75 -11.31 -8.57
CA LEU A 55 -1.19 -12.32 -7.61
C LEU A 55 -0.19 -13.47 -7.52
N ALA A 56 0.29 -13.97 -8.66
CA ALA A 56 1.29 -15.04 -8.71
C ALA A 56 2.60 -14.61 -8.05
N HIS A 57 3.09 -13.40 -8.33
CA HIS A 57 4.29 -12.85 -7.71
C HIS A 57 4.12 -12.69 -6.20
N LEU A 58 3.01 -12.12 -5.74
CA LEU A 58 2.72 -11.96 -4.31
C LEU A 58 2.73 -13.31 -3.58
N ASN A 59 2.03 -14.31 -4.13
CA ASN A 59 1.95 -15.63 -3.53
C ASN A 59 3.31 -16.34 -3.52
N ALA A 60 4.07 -16.25 -4.62
CA ALA A 60 5.41 -16.82 -4.71
C ALA A 60 6.36 -16.22 -3.66
N VAL A 61 6.30 -14.90 -3.46
CA VAL A 61 7.10 -14.20 -2.44
C VAL A 61 6.67 -14.59 -1.03
N ALA A 62 5.36 -14.64 -0.75
CA ALA A 62 4.85 -15.06 0.56
C ALA A 62 5.27 -16.48 0.93
N ALA A 63 5.32 -17.38 -0.06
CA ALA A 63 5.69 -18.78 0.09
C ALA A 63 7.18 -19.01 0.37
N ARG A 64 8.04 -17.99 0.19
CA ARG A 64 9.50 -18.12 0.47
C ARG A 64 9.81 -18.35 1.95
N GLU A 65 8.91 -17.96 2.84
CA GLU A 65 9.08 -18.14 4.27
C GLU A 65 7.95 -19.02 4.82
N ALA A 66 8.29 -20.27 5.13
CA ALA A 66 7.39 -21.16 5.85
C ALA A 66 7.25 -20.67 7.30
N VAL A 67 6.01 -20.37 7.69
CA VAL A 67 5.67 -19.90 9.03
C VAL A 67 4.69 -20.85 9.71
N VAL A 68 4.86 -21.02 11.02
CA VAL A 68 3.98 -21.83 11.86
C VAL A 68 3.29 -20.91 12.87
N PRO A 69 1.94 -20.88 12.91
CA PRO A 69 1.23 -20.15 13.94
C PRO A 69 1.55 -20.70 15.34
N GLN A 70 1.83 -19.80 16.28
CA GLN A 70 2.00 -20.12 17.68
C GLN A 70 1.18 -19.15 18.52
N MET A 71 0.49 -19.68 19.53
CA MET A 71 -0.18 -18.87 20.53
C MET A 71 0.75 -18.67 21.73
N ALA A 72 0.80 -17.44 22.25
CA ALA A 72 1.43 -17.12 23.52
C ALA A 72 0.37 -16.68 24.52
N TRP A 73 0.44 -17.23 25.74
CA TRP A 73 -0.36 -16.78 26.87
C TRP A 73 0.52 -15.92 27.77
N PRO A 74 0.24 -14.61 27.89
CA PRO A 74 1.01 -13.74 28.76
C PRO A 74 0.93 -14.20 30.22
N PRO A 75 2.07 -14.28 30.95
CA PRO A 75 2.09 -14.74 32.35
C PRO A 75 1.43 -13.74 33.32
N ASP A 76 1.20 -12.51 32.89
CA ASP A 76 0.51 -11.45 33.63
C ASP A 76 -1.02 -11.52 33.52
N GLY A 77 -1.56 -12.56 32.88
CA GLY A 77 -3.00 -12.74 32.70
C GLY A 77 -3.58 -11.93 31.53
N GLY A 78 -2.74 -11.36 30.67
CA GLY A 78 -3.17 -10.71 29.43
C GLY A 78 -3.91 -11.64 28.44
N ALA A 79 -4.55 -11.04 27.44
CA ALA A 79 -5.23 -11.78 26.38
C ALA A 79 -4.22 -12.62 25.56
N PRO A 80 -4.59 -13.84 25.09
CA PRO A 80 -3.71 -14.64 24.26
C PRO A 80 -3.37 -13.92 22.96
N THR A 81 -2.11 -14.01 22.55
CA THR A 81 -1.62 -13.43 21.30
C THR A 81 -1.23 -14.53 20.33
N SER A 82 -1.44 -14.30 19.03
CA SER A 82 -0.95 -15.17 17.97
C SER A 82 0.29 -14.55 17.34
N ARG A 83 1.34 -15.35 17.16
CA ARG A 83 2.57 -15.00 16.47
C ARG A 83 2.90 -16.04 15.41
N LEU A 84 3.64 -15.62 14.39
CA LEU A 84 4.13 -16.51 13.34
C LEU A 84 5.60 -16.80 13.60
N LEU A 85 5.92 -18.06 13.89
CA LEU A 85 7.31 -18.51 13.98
C LEU A 85 7.83 -18.83 12.59
N SER A 86 9.04 -18.38 12.31
CA SER A 86 9.73 -18.62 11.04
C SER A 86 10.98 -19.46 11.28
N ALA A 87 11.21 -20.43 10.41
CA ALA A 87 12.47 -21.18 10.37
C ALA A 87 13.52 -20.54 9.43
N GLU A 88 13.12 -19.50 8.69
CA GLU A 88 14.02 -18.81 7.77
C GLU A 88 15.11 -18.04 8.55
N LYS A 89 16.36 -18.15 8.09
CA LYS A 89 17.52 -17.53 8.73
C LYS A 89 17.92 -16.24 8.05
N ASP A 90 17.62 -16.08 6.76
CA ASP A 90 17.93 -14.85 6.03
C ASP A 90 16.90 -13.75 6.40
N PRO A 91 17.33 -12.68 7.11
CA PRO A 91 16.44 -11.59 7.48
C PRO A 91 15.84 -10.86 6.26
N LYS A 92 16.49 -10.88 5.10
CA LYS A 92 15.99 -10.26 3.86
C LYS A 92 14.79 -11.04 3.33
N VAL A 93 14.91 -12.36 3.26
CA VAL A 93 13.80 -13.25 2.84
C VAL A 93 12.62 -13.08 3.79
N ARG A 94 12.87 -13.08 5.11
CA ARG A 94 11.82 -12.85 6.12
C ARG A 94 11.12 -11.51 5.93
N LEU A 95 11.87 -10.44 5.68
CA LEU A 95 11.28 -9.11 5.49
C LEU A 95 10.35 -9.08 4.27
N VAL A 96 10.83 -9.54 3.12
CA VAL A 96 10.05 -9.48 1.86
C VAL A 96 8.85 -10.41 1.92
N ALA A 97 9.00 -11.63 2.46
CA ALA A 97 7.90 -12.57 2.64
C ALA A 97 6.87 -12.09 3.68
N ALA A 98 7.31 -11.45 4.79
CA ALA A 98 6.41 -10.85 5.76
C ALA A 98 5.59 -9.69 5.17
N LEU A 99 6.17 -8.85 4.31
CA LEU A 99 5.44 -7.81 3.58
C LEU A 99 4.40 -8.41 2.63
N ALA A 100 4.74 -9.50 1.94
CA ALA A 100 3.82 -10.20 1.07
C ALA A 100 2.64 -10.81 1.86
N ARG A 101 2.91 -11.53 2.97
CA ARG A 101 1.87 -12.08 3.85
C ARG A 101 0.99 -10.98 4.46
N ALA A 102 1.57 -9.88 4.93
CA ALA A 102 0.81 -8.75 5.45
C ALA A 102 -0.13 -8.14 4.39
N THR A 103 0.29 -8.15 3.11
CA THR A 103 -0.58 -7.74 2.00
C THR A 103 -1.72 -8.72 1.79
N VAL A 104 -1.46 -10.03 1.83
CA VAL A 104 -2.49 -11.08 1.75
C VAL A 104 -3.51 -10.91 2.87
N ASP A 105 -3.05 -10.77 4.12
CA ASP A 105 -3.91 -10.55 5.30
C ASP A 105 -4.75 -9.28 5.15
N PHE A 106 -4.14 -8.20 4.66
CA PHE A 106 -4.84 -6.94 4.45
C PHE A 106 -5.93 -7.03 3.36
N LEU A 107 -5.60 -7.62 2.20
CA LEU A 107 -6.51 -7.70 1.06
C LEU A 107 -7.63 -8.72 1.24
N THR A 108 -7.42 -9.75 2.06
CA THR A 108 -8.45 -10.72 2.44
C THR A 108 -9.21 -10.31 3.71
N GLY A 109 -8.67 -9.36 4.48
CA GLY A 109 -9.25 -8.87 5.71
C GLY A 109 -10.32 -7.78 5.55
N PRO A 110 -10.99 -7.40 6.66
CA PRO A 110 -12.09 -6.43 6.66
C PRO A 110 -11.65 -5.02 6.24
N GLN A 111 -10.38 -4.66 6.52
CA GLN A 111 -9.83 -3.35 6.19
C GLN A 111 -9.79 -3.08 4.68
N ARG A 112 -9.77 -4.12 3.84
CA ARG A 112 -9.85 -4.02 2.37
C ARG A 112 -10.99 -3.11 1.92
N THR A 113 -12.16 -3.23 2.55
CA THR A 113 -13.36 -2.45 2.16
C THR A 113 -13.21 -0.93 2.38
N TYR A 114 -12.25 -0.53 3.21
CA TYR A 114 -11.92 0.87 3.50
C TYR A 114 -10.71 1.38 2.70
N LEU A 115 -10.07 0.53 1.88
CA LEU A 115 -8.97 0.92 1.00
C LEU A 115 -9.44 1.92 -0.06
N ARG A 116 -8.73 3.03 -0.23
CA ARG A 116 -9.01 4.07 -1.24
C ARG A 116 -7.72 4.57 -1.88
N ALA A 117 -7.78 4.95 -3.15
CA ALA A 117 -6.76 5.76 -3.79
C ALA A 117 -6.98 7.24 -3.42
N CYS A 118 -5.91 7.98 -3.11
CA CYS A 118 -6.01 9.41 -2.82
C CYS A 118 -6.15 10.22 -4.12
N SER A 119 -7.24 10.98 -4.25
CA SER A 119 -7.56 11.79 -5.44
C SER A 119 -6.89 13.17 -5.47
N ALA A 120 -6.03 13.49 -4.50
CA ALA A 120 -5.36 14.79 -4.48
C ALA A 120 -4.32 14.88 -5.60
N PRO A 121 -4.16 16.05 -6.25
CA PRO A 121 -3.19 16.24 -7.32
C PRO A 121 -1.78 15.80 -6.89
N ARG A 122 -1.13 15.01 -7.78
CA ARG A 122 0.21 14.42 -7.61
C ARG A 122 0.34 13.46 -6.41
N CYS A 123 -0.76 12.98 -5.82
CA CYS A 123 -0.71 12.02 -4.74
C CYS A 123 -0.68 10.58 -5.25
N VAL A 124 0.32 9.82 -4.83
CA VAL A 124 0.55 8.43 -5.29
C VAL A 124 0.11 7.37 -4.27
N ARG A 125 -0.62 7.77 -3.23
CA ARG A 125 -0.88 6.93 -2.05
C ARG A 125 -2.24 6.27 -2.11
N TYR A 126 -2.27 5.01 -1.68
CA TYR A 126 -3.46 4.37 -1.15
C TYR A 126 -3.56 4.66 0.35
N PHE A 127 -4.78 4.63 0.90
CA PHE A 127 -5.02 4.80 2.33
C PHE A 127 -6.23 3.99 2.78
N VAL A 128 -6.24 3.63 4.07
CA VAL A 128 -7.40 3.06 4.73
C VAL A 128 -8.22 4.20 5.31
N LYS A 129 -9.47 4.31 4.90
CA LYS A 129 -10.40 5.33 5.36
C LYS A 129 -10.75 5.09 6.83
N SER A 130 -10.43 6.04 7.71
CA SER A 130 -10.71 5.93 9.15
C SER A 130 -12.11 6.42 9.55
N HIS A 131 -12.70 7.33 8.79
CA HIS A 131 -14.05 7.85 9.04
C HIS A 131 -14.76 8.27 7.74
N GLY A 132 -16.10 8.30 7.76
CA GLY A 132 -16.96 8.51 6.58
C GLY A 132 -16.67 9.77 5.75
N ARG A 133 -16.20 10.85 6.38
CA ARG A 133 -15.85 12.12 5.70
C ARG A 133 -14.42 12.21 5.15
N GLN A 134 -13.58 11.18 5.34
CA GLN A 134 -12.20 11.22 4.87
C GLN A 134 -12.13 10.96 3.37
N GLU A 135 -11.85 12.01 2.61
CA GLU A 135 -11.68 11.94 1.14
C GLU A 135 -10.21 11.83 0.71
N TRP A 136 -9.28 12.23 1.58
CA TRP A 136 -7.84 12.25 1.27
C TRP A 136 -7.01 11.53 2.32
N CYS A 137 -5.84 11.03 1.91
CA CYS A 137 -4.96 10.28 2.81
C CYS A 137 -4.42 11.11 3.99
N LYS A 138 -4.30 12.44 3.84
CA LYS A 138 -3.84 13.39 4.87
C LYS A 138 -4.45 14.78 4.64
N PRO A 139 -4.56 15.66 5.66
CA PRO A 139 -5.10 17.02 5.51
C PRO A 139 -4.38 17.87 4.44
N SER A 140 -3.06 17.76 4.32
CA SER A 140 -2.28 18.47 3.30
C SER A 140 -2.66 18.12 1.86
N CYS A 141 -3.21 16.91 1.63
CA CYS A 141 -3.73 16.51 0.32
C CYS A 141 -5.03 17.24 -0.01
N GLY A 142 -5.90 17.47 0.98
CA GLY A 142 -7.10 18.30 0.82
C GLY A 142 -6.76 19.77 0.53
N ASN A 143 -5.74 20.32 1.18
CA ASN A 143 -5.25 21.67 0.87
C ASN A 143 -4.76 21.78 -0.58
N ARG A 144 -3.96 20.81 -1.06
CA ARG A 144 -3.52 20.78 -2.46
C ARG A 144 -4.69 20.66 -3.44
N ALA A 145 -5.70 19.84 -3.14
CA ALA A 145 -6.88 19.71 -3.99
C ALA A 145 -7.66 21.03 -4.08
N ARG A 146 -7.84 21.75 -2.97
CA ARG A 146 -8.48 23.08 -2.95
C ARG A 146 -7.68 24.12 -3.75
N ALA A 147 -6.36 24.18 -3.53
CA ALA A 147 -5.48 25.11 -4.26
C ALA A 147 -5.53 24.86 -5.78
N ALA A 148 -5.46 23.59 -6.21
CA ALA A 148 -5.55 23.24 -7.62
C ALA A 148 -6.86 23.69 -8.27
N ARG A 149 -8.01 23.50 -7.59
CA ARG A 149 -9.32 23.99 -8.05
C ARG A 149 -9.36 25.51 -8.18
N HIS A 150 -8.76 26.23 -7.23
CA HIS A 150 -8.66 27.70 -7.28
C HIS A 150 -7.85 28.15 -8.50
N TYR A 151 -6.64 27.61 -8.69
CA TYR A 151 -5.80 27.95 -9.85
C TYR A 151 -6.46 27.61 -11.19
N GLN A 152 -7.20 26.49 -11.28
CA GLN A 152 -7.95 26.13 -12.49
C GLN A 152 -9.01 27.19 -12.80
N ARG A 153 -9.81 27.60 -11.82
CA ARG A 153 -10.83 28.66 -12.00
C ARG A 153 -10.23 29.98 -12.46
N HIS A 154 -9.12 30.39 -11.86
CA HIS A 154 -8.45 31.64 -12.24
C HIS A 154 -7.80 31.58 -13.63
N ARG A 155 -7.30 30.42 -14.06
CA ARG A 155 -6.77 30.23 -15.42
C ARG A 155 -7.86 30.25 -16.48
N THR A 156 -9.02 29.66 -16.22
CA THR A 156 -10.14 29.68 -17.18
C THR A 156 -10.73 31.09 -17.32
N ALA A 157 -10.78 31.86 -16.23
CA ALA A 157 -11.24 33.25 -16.27
C ALA A 157 -10.30 34.22 -17.02
N THR A 158 -9.02 33.87 -17.21
CA THR A 158 -8.07 34.65 -18.01
C THR A 158 -7.96 34.20 -19.47
N ASP A 159 -8.37 32.96 -19.81
CA ASP A 159 -8.41 32.46 -21.20
C ASP A 159 -9.69 32.90 -21.95
N ASP A 160 -10.78 33.25 -21.25
CA ASP A 160 -12.02 33.81 -21.84
C ASP A 160 -11.96 35.34 -22.06
N GLY A 161 -10.75 35.91 -22.24
CA GLY A 161 -10.56 37.31 -22.65
C GLY A 161 -11.14 37.56 -24.05
N PRO A 162 -11.73 38.74 -24.32
CA PRO A 162 -12.62 38.93 -25.47
C PRO A 162 -11.86 38.72 -26.78
N THR A 163 -12.40 37.85 -27.64
CA THR A 163 -12.02 37.75 -29.06
C THR A 163 -12.40 39.08 -29.71
N LEU A 164 -11.43 39.97 -29.90
CA LEU A 164 -11.62 41.19 -30.67
C LEU A 164 -11.66 40.85 -32.18
N PRO A 165 -12.64 41.36 -32.94
CA PRO A 165 -12.63 41.33 -34.40
C PRO A 165 -11.58 42.28 -35.00
#